data_AF-A0AAD5SXG0-F1
#
_entry.id   AF-A0AAD5SXG0-F1
#
_cell.length_a   1.000
_cell.length_b   1.000
_cell.length_c   1.000
_cell.angle_alpha   90.00
_cell.angle_beta   90.00
_cell.angle_gamma   90.00
#
_symmetry.space_group_name_H-M   'P 1'
#
loop_
_entity.id
_entity.type
_entity.pdbx_description
1 polymer ?
#
loop_
_entity_poly.entity_id
_entity_poly.type
_entity_poly.pdbx_seq_one_letter_code
_entity_poly.pdbx_strand_id
1 'polypeptide(L)'
;MTTRLDRLVLLLDTGSTAIVRNTAAQQIGEVQRQHPDELYSLLARVLVHLRSRSWDTRTAAGAAIAAIAANVAPWEPGSVAAANTASPMAGGPEDDTDRLSFATFDIGIVIRGGAPLVSSAGAEFDVDFSGMDGRERLAYQKKLVKARLGMETEIADLDLVNDSDLKAARKSPAGPTVKEEVVPKQLLEIGKTS
;
A
#
# COMPACT_ATOMS: atom_id res chain seq x y z
N MET A 1 28.93 -12.41 -10.60
CA MET A 1 30.00 -11.42 -10.37
C MET A 1 29.32 -10.11 -9.96
N THR A 2 29.70 -9.50 -8.84
CA THR A 2 29.09 -8.24 -8.38
C THR A 2 29.71 -7.06 -9.12
N THR A 3 28.88 -6.21 -9.73
CA THR A 3 29.34 -5.01 -10.44
C THR A 3 29.73 -3.91 -9.44
N ARG A 4 30.46 -2.87 -9.91
CA ARG A 4 30.79 -1.71 -9.06
C ARG A 4 29.53 -1.00 -8.55
N LEU A 5 28.50 -0.90 -9.38
CA LEU A 5 27.22 -0.33 -9.02
C LEU A 5 26.53 -1.14 -7.92
N ASP A 6 26.52 -2.47 -8.03
CA ASP A 6 25.91 -3.33 -7.01
C ASP A 6 26.58 -3.17 -5.64
N ARG A 7 27.90 -2.92 -5.62
CA ARG A 7 28.62 -2.63 -4.37
C ARG A 7 28.23 -1.27 -3.77
N LEU A 8 28.02 -0.25 -4.60
CA LEU A 8 27.56 1.07 -4.14
C LEU A 8 26.15 1.00 -3.57
N VAL A 9 25.26 0.28 -4.25
CA VAL A 9 23.89 0.04 -3.78
C VAL A 9 23.90 -0.77 -2.49
N LEU A 10 24.73 -1.81 -2.38
CA LEU A 10 24.91 -2.58 -1.14
C LEU A 10 25.47 -1.72 0.00
N LEU A 11 26.31 -0.72 -0.29
CA LEU A 11 26.87 0.19 0.72
C LEU A 11 25.80 1.08 1.36
N LEU A 12 24.66 1.30 0.69
CA LEU A 12 23.53 2.01 1.29
C LEU A 12 22.95 1.25 2.48
N ASP A 13 23.03 -0.09 2.46
CA ASP A 13 22.52 -0.96 3.53
C ASP A 13 23.62 -1.36 4.52
N THR A 14 24.82 -1.68 4.02
CA THR A 14 25.94 -2.20 4.82
C THR A 14 26.90 -1.14 5.32
N GLY A 15 26.73 0.13 4.92
CA GLY A 15 27.60 1.22 5.32
C GLY A 15 27.58 1.42 6.85
N SER A 16 28.74 1.32 7.49
CA SER A 16 28.88 1.36 8.96
C SER A 16 28.56 2.73 9.57
N THR A 17 28.73 3.82 8.82
CA THR A 17 28.44 5.19 9.26
C THR A 17 27.53 5.92 8.29
N ALA A 18 26.79 6.92 8.79
CA ALA A 18 25.94 7.77 7.95
C ALA A 18 26.73 8.49 6.85
N ILE A 19 27.98 8.86 7.14
CA ILE A 19 28.87 9.50 6.15
C ILE A 19 29.13 8.55 4.98
N VAL A 20 29.48 7.30 5.25
CA VAL A 20 29.75 6.30 4.20
C VAL A 20 28.52 6.07 3.32
N ARG A 21 27.33 5.97 3.94
CA ARG A 21 26.06 5.82 3.21
C ARG A 21 25.76 7.04 2.33
N ASN A 22 25.98 8.25 2.85
CA ASN A 22 25.78 9.49 2.08
C ASN A 22 26.79 9.63 0.93
N THR A 23 28.06 9.25 1.14
CA THR A 23 29.06 9.26 0.07
C THR A 23 28.71 8.25 -1.02
N ALA A 24 28.20 7.06 -0.67
CA ALA A 24 27.68 6.11 -1.66
C ALA A 24 26.49 6.68 -2.44
N ALA A 25 25.54 7.32 -1.76
CA ALA A 25 24.41 7.99 -2.39
C ALA A 25 24.86 9.06 -3.40
N GLN A 26 25.86 9.88 -3.05
CA GLN A 26 26.45 10.87 -3.95
C GLN A 26 27.11 10.20 -5.18
N GLN A 27 27.86 9.12 -4.97
CA GLN A 27 28.48 8.38 -6.07
C GLN A 27 27.45 7.72 -6.99
N ILE A 28 26.31 7.29 -6.47
CA ILE A 28 25.19 6.79 -7.27
C ILE A 28 24.62 7.92 -8.17
N GLY A 29 24.47 9.13 -7.65
CA GLY A 29 24.07 10.30 -8.45
C GLY A 29 25.11 10.68 -9.51
N GLU A 30 26.40 10.58 -9.19
CA GLU A 30 27.49 10.78 -10.14
C GLU A 30 27.44 9.79 -11.32
N VAL A 31 27.12 8.52 -11.04
CA VAL A 31 26.93 7.49 -12.07
C VAL A 31 25.78 7.87 -13.01
N GLN A 32 24.68 8.41 -12.48
CA GLN A 32 23.59 8.92 -13.32
C GLN A 32 24.05 10.05 -14.25
N ARG A 33 24.92 10.95 -13.77
CA ARG A 33 25.46 12.04 -14.61
C ARG A 33 26.32 11.49 -15.76
N GLN A 34 27.06 10.42 -15.51
CA GLN A 34 27.93 9.78 -16.52
C GLN A 34 27.14 8.92 -17.51
N HIS A 35 26.04 8.31 -17.07
CA HIS A 35 25.22 7.41 -17.87
C HIS A 35 23.73 7.77 -17.79
N PRO A 36 23.28 8.82 -18.50
CA PRO A 36 21.87 9.26 -18.44
C PRO A 36 20.85 8.20 -18.90
N ASP A 37 21.25 7.33 -19.83
CA ASP A 37 20.39 6.34 -20.47
C ASP A 37 19.93 5.21 -19.52
N GLU A 38 20.65 4.99 -18.41
CA GLU A 38 20.38 3.89 -17.47
C GLU A 38 19.53 4.30 -16.24
N LEU A 39 18.91 5.49 -16.26
CA LEU A 39 18.15 6.05 -15.14
C LEU A 39 17.15 5.06 -14.51
N TYR A 40 16.33 4.40 -15.34
CA TYR A 40 15.31 3.49 -14.86
C TYR A 40 15.90 2.22 -14.22
N SER A 41 17.00 1.71 -14.75
CA SER A 41 17.71 0.55 -14.18
C SER A 41 18.32 0.90 -12.83
N LEU A 42 18.87 2.11 -12.71
CA LEU A 42 19.43 2.63 -11.45
C LEU A 42 18.34 2.80 -10.39
N LEU A 43 17.23 3.48 -10.75
CA LEU A 43 16.10 3.68 -9.85
C LEU A 43 15.49 2.36 -9.38
N ALA A 44 15.30 1.39 -10.28
CA ALA A 44 14.75 0.09 -9.92
C ALA A 44 15.55 -0.61 -8.81
N ARG A 45 16.88 -0.48 -8.81
CA ARG A 45 17.75 -1.05 -7.77
C ARG A 45 17.65 -0.29 -6.45
N VAL A 46 17.61 1.04 -6.47
CA VAL A 46 17.53 1.88 -5.26
C VAL A 46 16.16 1.78 -4.58
N LEU A 47 15.06 1.67 -5.36
CA LEU A 47 13.69 1.63 -4.85
C LEU A 47 13.42 0.45 -3.90
N VAL A 48 14.09 -0.70 -4.10
CA VAL A 48 13.95 -1.86 -3.20
C VAL A 48 14.39 -1.51 -1.77
N HIS A 49 15.41 -0.66 -1.62
CA HIS A 49 15.95 -0.25 -0.32
C HIS A 49 15.04 0.71 0.46
N LEU A 50 14.11 1.43 -0.20
CA LEU A 50 13.10 2.25 0.48
C LEU A 50 12.14 1.42 1.34
N ARG A 51 11.99 0.13 1.03
CA ARG A 51 11.13 -0.80 1.78
C ARG A 51 11.90 -1.62 2.82
N SER A 52 13.19 -1.32 3.04
CA SER A 52 14.00 -1.99 4.07
C SER A 52 13.41 -1.75 5.46
N ARG A 53 13.61 -2.71 6.38
CA ARG A 53 13.22 -2.57 7.80
C ARG A 53 14.09 -1.57 8.54
N SER A 54 15.34 -1.38 8.11
CA SER A 54 16.30 -0.45 8.69
C SER A 54 15.96 1.00 8.35
N TRP A 55 15.87 1.85 9.37
CA TRP A 55 15.65 3.29 9.21
C TRP A 55 16.79 3.97 8.45
N ASP A 56 18.03 3.61 8.77
CA ASP A 56 19.23 4.17 8.16
C ASP A 56 19.32 3.87 6.66
N THR A 57 18.98 2.64 6.27
CA THR A 57 18.96 2.21 4.86
C THR A 57 17.91 2.99 4.08
N ARG A 58 16.72 3.21 4.65
CA ARG A 58 15.66 4.03 4.01
C ARG A 58 16.10 5.47 3.82
N THR A 59 16.74 6.05 4.84
CA THR A 59 17.25 7.43 4.79
C THR A 59 18.34 7.57 3.72
N ALA A 60 19.27 6.61 3.65
CA ALA A 60 20.33 6.59 2.66
C ALA A 60 19.79 6.40 1.23
N ALA A 61 18.80 5.52 1.04
CA ALA A 61 18.13 5.34 -0.26
C ALA A 61 17.40 6.61 -0.71
N GLY A 62 16.74 7.34 0.21
CA GLY A 62 16.15 8.64 -0.09
C GLY A 62 17.19 9.68 -0.51
N ALA A 63 18.33 9.74 0.17
CA ALA A 63 19.44 10.61 -0.22
C ALA A 63 20.00 10.23 -1.60
N ALA A 64 20.07 8.94 -1.94
CA ALA A 64 20.50 8.47 -3.26
C ALA A 64 19.52 8.93 -4.36
N ILE A 65 18.21 8.83 -4.14
CA ILE A 65 17.20 9.32 -5.10
C ILE A 65 17.32 10.84 -5.29
N ALA A 66 17.53 11.60 -4.22
CA ALA A 66 17.74 13.04 -4.32
C ALA A 66 19.01 13.38 -5.13
N ALA A 67 20.10 12.64 -4.92
CA ALA A 67 21.34 12.82 -5.68
C ALA A 67 21.19 12.43 -7.17
N ILE A 68 20.43 11.38 -7.47
CA ILE A 68 20.07 11.02 -8.85
C ILE A 68 19.26 12.15 -9.48
N ALA A 69 18.19 12.61 -8.83
CA ALA A 69 17.30 13.65 -9.33
C ALA A 69 18.03 14.98 -9.61
N ALA A 70 19.01 15.36 -8.76
CA ALA A 70 19.83 16.54 -8.97
C ALA A 70 20.72 16.47 -10.22
N ASN A 71 21.03 15.28 -10.73
CA ASN A 71 21.84 15.05 -11.92
C ASN A 71 21.02 14.72 -13.18
N VAL A 72 19.69 14.65 -13.08
CA VAL A 72 18.80 14.49 -14.23
C VAL A 72 18.48 15.86 -14.82
N ALA A 73 18.55 15.98 -16.15
CA ALA A 73 18.19 17.22 -16.83
C ALA A 73 16.71 17.58 -16.53
N PRO A 74 16.40 18.88 -16.29
CA PRO A 74 15.02 19.29 -16.07
C PRO A 74 14.17 18.95 -17.30
N TRP A 75 13.03 18.33 -17.05
CA TRP A 75 12.06 18.05 -18.10
C TRP A 75 11.28 19.33 -18.39
N GLU A 76 11.68 20.02 -19.46
CA GLU A 76 10.92 21.12 -20.04
C GLU A 76 10.07 20.55 -21.18
N PRO A 77 8.76 20.35 -21.01
CA PRO A 77 7.89 20.06 -22.13
C PRO A 77 7.94 21.29 -23.04
N GLY A 78 8.68 21.19 -24.13
CA GLY A 78 8.86 22.28 -25.09
C GLY A 78 7.51 22.93 -25.35
N SER A 79 7.43 24.25 -25.16
CA SER A 79 6.17 24.97 -25.18
C SER A 79 5.40 24.59 -26.45
N VAL A 80 4.32 23.86 -26.29
CA VAL A 80 3.35 23.57 -27.37
C VAL A 80 2.67 24.84 -27.91
N ALA A 81 3.11 26.03 -27.48
CA ALA A 81 2.68 27.33 -27.98
C ALA A 81 3.28 27.74 -29.35
N ALA A 82 4.22 26.97 -29.94
CA ALA A 82 4.90 27.37 -31.18
C ALA A 82 4.73 26.41 -32.39
N ALA A 83 3.80 25.45 -32.34
CA ALA A 83 3.49 24.60 -33.49
C ALA A 83 1.99 24.47 -33.72
N ASN A 84 1.38 25.57 -34.18
CA ASN A 84 0.13 25.55 -34.93
C ASN A 84 0.34 24.82 -36.27
N THR A 85 0.46 23.50 -36.25
CA THR A 85 0.20 22.64 -37.42
C THR A 85 -0.31 21.30 -36.92
N ALA A 86 -1.56 21.03 -37.27
CA ALA A 86 -2.34 19.84 -36.97
C ALA A 86 -1.54 18.53 -37.00
N SER A 87 -1.48 17.86 -35.85
CA SER A 87 -1.54 16.41 -35.77
C SER A 87 -1.95 16.00 -34.35
N PRO A 88 -3.18 15.50 -34.11
CA PRO A 88 -3.60 15.03 -32.81
C PRO A 88 -3.05 13.61 -32.63
N MET A 89 -1.82 13.49 -32.16
CA MET A 89 -1.30 12.21 -31.69
C MET A 89 -0.86 12.29 -30.22
N ALA A 90 -1.60 11.52 -29.42
CA ALA A 90 -1.22 10.91 -28.16
C ALA A 90 -1.17 11.79 -26.90
N GLY A 91 -2.30 12.44 -26.62
CA GLY A 91 -2.78 12.62 -25.25
C GLY A 91 -4.27 12.39 -25.29
N GLY A 92 -4.71 11.13 -25.14
CA GLY A 92 -6.14 10.84 -25.05
C GLY A 92 -6.78 11.63 -23.91
N PRO A 93 -8.12 11.77 -23.87
CA PRO A 93 -8.82 12.20 -22.67
C PRO A 93 -8.63 11.10 -21.63
N GLU A 94 -7.47 11.02 -21.00
CA GLU A 94 -7.31 10.24 -19.79
C GLU A 94 -8.18 10.94 -18.75
N ASP A 95 -9.30 10.30 -18.44
CA ASP A 95 -10.30 10.74 -17.48
C ASP A 95 -9.67 11.49 -16.31
N ASP A 96 -9.90 12.81 -16.22
CA ASP A 96 -9.51 13.67 -15.08
C ASP A 96 -10.03 13.12 -13.74
N THR A 97 -10.93 12.12 -13.78
CA THR A 97 -11.43 11.30 -12.68
C THR A 97 -10.32 10.74 -11.79
N ASP A 98 -9.12 10.46 -12.30
CA ASP A 98 -8.01 9.89 -11.52
C ASP A 98 -7.20 10.92 -10.71
N ARG A 99 -7.46 12.22 -10.90
CA ARG A 99 -6.75 13.29 -10.21
C ARG A 99 -7.56 13.86 -9.06
N LEU A 100 -6.88 14.19 -7.96
CA LEU A 100 -7.47 14.93 -6.85
C LEU A 100 -7.25 16.43 -7.08
N SER A 101 -8.30 17.24 -6.87
CA SER A 101 -8.24 18.70 -6.95
C SER A 101 -8.21 19.31 -5.55
N PHE A 102 -7.31 20.28 -5.32
CA PHE A 102 -7.26 21.04 -4.08
C PHE A 102 -8.57 21.80 -3.79
N ALA A 103 -9.33 22.19 -4.82
CA ALA A 103 -10.60 22.89 -4.64
C ALA A 103 -11.72 21.98 -4.12
N THR A 104 -11.66 20.69 -4.44
CA THR A 104 -12.68 19.69 -4.10
C THR A 104 -12.26 18.83 -2.90
N PHE A 105 -11.00 18.91 -2.47
CA PHE A 105 -10.46 18.16 -1.35
C PHE A 105 -10.90 18.75 0.00
N ASP A 106 -11.76 18.02 0.73
CA ASP A 106 -12.18 18.38 2.09
C ASP A 106 -11.53 17.47 3.13
N ILE A 107 -10.64 18.05 3.95
CA ILE A 107 -9.95 17.34 5.02
C ILE A 107 -10.89 16.87 6.14
N GLY A 108 -12.02 17.55 6.36
CA GLY A 108 -13.01 17.16 7.35
C GLY A 108 -13.64 15.80 7.04
N ILE A 109 -13.85 15.50 5.75
CA ILE A 109 -14.31 14.18 5.29
C ILE A 109 -13.22 13.14 5.52
N VAL A 110 -11.97 13.44 5.15
CA VAL A 110 -10.84 12.52 5.31
C VAL A 110 -10.59 12.17 6.79
N ILE A 111 -10.71 13.13 7.70
CA ILE A 111 -10.51 12.86 9.14
C ILE A 111 -11.65 12.01 9.71
N ARG A 112 -12.89 12.18 9.24
CA ARG A 112 -14.06 11.45 9.76
C ARG A 112 -14.22 10.05 9.16
N GLY A 113 -13.95 9.89 7.86
CA GLY A 113 -14.20 8.67 7.10
C GLY A 113 -12.94 7.99 6.54
N GLY A 114 -11.76 8.59 6.72
CA GLY A 114 -10.51 8.01 6.23
C GLY A 114 -10.00 6.88 7.12
N ALA A 115 -9.36 5.90 6.50
CA ALA A 115 -8.74 4.78 7.20
C ALA A 115 -7.48 5.22 7.95
N PRO A 116 -7.33 4.91 9.25
CA PRO A 116 -6.16 5.30 10.03
C PRO A 116 -4.90 4.57 9.55
N LEU A 117 -3.81 5.31 9.32
CA LEU A 117 -2.51 4.74 8.94
C LEU A 117 -1.74 4.30 10.19
N VAL A 118 -1.90 3.03 10.55
CA VAL A 118 -1.21 2.38 11.68
C VAL A 118 0.02 1.58 11.22
N SER A 119 0.86 1.13 12.16
CA SER A 119 2.08 0.36 11.83
C SER A 119 1.80 -0.96 11.11
N SER A 120 0.68 -1.61 11.40
CA SER A 120 0.14 -2.78 10.69
C SER A 120 -1.31 -2.95 11.14
N ALA A 121 -2.23 -3.07 10.19
CA ALA A 121 -3.66 -3.26 10.47
C ALA A 121 -4.10 -4.71 10.22
N GLY A 122 -3.25 -5.54 9.61
CA GLY A 122 -3.56 -6.92 9.23
C GLY A 122 -4.27 -7.03 7.87
N ALA A 123 -5.15 -6.07 7.55
CA ALA A 123 -5.89 -6.04 6.28
C ALA A 123 -5.01 -5.91 5.03
N GLU A 124 -3.74 -5.49 5.18
CA GLU A 124 -2.78 -5.46 4.07
C GLU A 124 -2.35 -6.85 3.57
N PHE A 125 -2.61 -7.92 4.34
CA PHE A 125 -2.29 -9.30 3.97
C PHE A 125 -3.44 -10.03 3.27
N ASP A 126 -4.66 -9.49 3.31
CA ASP A 126 -5.84 -10.12 2.70
C ASP A 126 -5.83 -10.00 1.16
N VAL A 127 -5.08 -9.03 0.63
CA VAL A 127 -4.95 -8.83 -0.81
C VAL A 127 -3.69 -9.53 -1.32
N ASP A 128 -3.89 -10.68 -1.96
CA ASP A 128 -2.80 -11.36 -2.65
C ASP A 128 -2.49 -10.69 -4.01
N PHE A 129 -1.33 -10.06 -4.08
CA PHE A 129 -0.81 -9.42 -5.30
C PHE A 129 0.04 -10.38 -6.16
N SER A 130 0.22 -11.64 -5.77
CA SER A 130 1.14 -12.58 -6.42
C SER A 130 0.78 -12.91 -7.86
N GLY A 131 -0.51 -12.85 -8.23
CA GLY A 131 -1.02 -13.15 -9.57
C GLY A 131 -1.38 -11.94 -10.44
N MET A 132 -1.24 -10.71 -9.94
CA MET A 132 -1.62 -9.49 -10.67
C MET A 132 -0.44 -8.91 -11.45
N ASP A 133 -0.70 -8.38 -12.65
CA ASP A 133 0.30 -7.58 -13.37
C ASP A 133 0.57 -6.24 -12.64
N GLY A 134 1.74 -5.65 -12.85
CA GLY A 134 2.13 -4.39 -12.21
C GLY A 134 1.14 -3.24 -12.50
N ARG A 135 0.56 -3.21 -13.70
CA ARG A 135 -0.44 -2.22 -14.09
C ARG A 135 -1.79 -2.44 -13.41
N GLU A 136 -2.21 -3.70 -13.30
CA GLU A 136 -3.46 -4.08 -12.63
C GLU A 136 -3.39 -3.80 -11.13
N ARG A 137 -2.25 -4.14 -10.51
CA ARG A 137 -1.96 -3.82 -9.12
C ARG A 137 -2.03 -2.32 -8.86
N LEU A 138 -1.46 -1.50 -9.75
CA LEU A 138 -1.51 -0.04 -9.62
C LEU A 138 -2.94 0.49 -9.73
N ALA A 139 -3.73 -0.02 -10.67
CA ALA A 139 -5.13 0.37 -10.83
C ALA A 139 -5.98 0.00 -9.60
N TYR A 140 -5.79 -1.20 -9.06
CA TYR A 140 -6.45 -1.61 -7.81
C TYR A 140 -6.06 -0.71 -6.63
N GLN A 141 -4.78 -0.42 -6.48
CA GLN A 141 -4.28 0.47 -5.43
C GLN A 141 -4.81 1.90 -5.56
N LYS A 142 -4.93 2.44 -6.79
CA LYS A 142 -5.53 3.75 -7.03
C LYS A 142 -6.98 3.84 -6.55
N LYS A 143 -7.79 2.80 -6.84
CA LYS A 143 -9.17 2.72 -6.35
C LYS A 143 -9.22 2.66 -4.83
N LEU A 144 -8.38 1.81 -4.24
CA LEU A 144 -8.29 1.66 -2.79
C LEU A 144 -7.90 2.97 -2.07
N VAL A 145 -7.05 3.81 -2.67
CA VAL A 145 -6.69 5.12 -2.10
C VAL A 145 -7.91 6.03 -1.97
N LYS A 146 -8.78 6.13 -2.97
CA LYS A 146 -9.99 6.97 -2.91
C LYS A 146 -10.97 6.50 -1.83
N ALA A 147 -11.17 5.19 -1.73
CA ALA A 147 -11.95 4.57 -0.65
C ALA A 147 -11.33 4.84 0.73
N ARG A 148 -10.01 4.63 0.90
CA ARG A 148 -9.30 4.85 2.17
C ARG A 148 -9.23 6.33 2.58
N LEU A 149 -9.36 7.27 1.65
CA LEU A 149 -9.48 8.70 1.98
C LEU A 149 -10.90 9.09 2.41
N GLY A 150 -11.87 8.17 2.37
CA GLY A 150 -13.27 8.47 2.72
C GLY A 150 -13.98 9.36 1.70
N MET A 151 -13.44 9.47 0.49
CA MET A 151 -14.01 10.30 -0.60
C MET A 151 -15.06 9.56 -1.41
N GLU A 152 -15.04 8.23 -1.35
CA GLU A 152 -16.01 7.37 -1.99
C GLU A 152 -17.06 6.99 -0.94
N THR A 153 -18.26 7.56 -1.08
CA THR A 153 -19.43 7.22 -0.24
C THR A 153 -20.18 6.00 -0.76
N GLU A 154 -19.76 5.44 -1.90
CA GLU A 154 -20.20 4.11 -2.29
C GLU A 154 -19.54 3.12 -1.35
N ILE A 155 -20.38 2.35 -0.67
CA ILE A 155 -20.01 1.20 0.15
C ILE A 155 -19.31 0.23 -0.80
N ALA A 156 -18.01 0.43 -1.04
CA ALA A 156 -17.18 -0.56 -1.69
C ALA A 156 -17.10 -1.71 -0.68
N ASP A 157 -17.79 -2.80 -1.02
CA ASP A 157 -17.89 -4.12 -0.36
C ASP A 157 -16.52 -4.74 0.02
N LEU A 158 -15.69 -4.02 0.77
CA LEU A 158 -14.41 -4.48 1.29
C LEU A 158 -14.50 -4.77 2.80
N ASP A 159 -15.61 -4.42 3.44
CA ASP A 159 -15.83 -4.57 4.90
C ASP A 159 -17.25 -5.07 5.27
N LEU A 160 -18.02 -5.58 4.31
CA LEU A 160 -19.40 -6.03 4.58
C LEU A 160 -19.52 -7.32 5.39
N VAL A 161 -18.41 -8.01 5.69
CA VAL A 161 -18.45 -9.22 6.52
C VAL A 161 -17.38 -9.16 7.58
N ASN A 162 -17.75 -8.66 8.76
CA ASN A 162 -16.96 -8.85 9.97
C ASN A 162 -17.21 -10.26 10.55
N ASP A 163 -16.21 -10.85 11.21
CA ASP A 163 -16.34 -12.14 11.94
C ASP A 163 -17.47 -12.14 13.00
N SER A 164 -17.88 -10.94 13.43
CA SER A 164 -19.04 -10.68 14.28
C SER A 164 -20.37 -11.09 13.62
N ASP A 165 -20.45 -10.98 12.29
CA ASP A 165 -21.66 -11.19 11.49
C ASP A 165 -21.88 -12.68 11.19
N LEU A 166 -20.79 -13.44 10.99
CA LEU A 166 -20.84 -14.90 10.90
C LEU A 166 -21.35 -15.57 12.20
N LYS A 167 -21.20 -14.91 13.36
CA LYS A 167 -21.72 -15.40 14.64
C LYS A 167 -23.22 -15.14 14.81
N ALA A 168 -23.78 -14.14 14.13
CA ALA A 168 -25.20 -13.83 14.17
C ALA A 168 -26.05 -14.82 13.33
N ALA A 169 -25.49 -15.32 12.22
CA ALA A 169 -26.16 -16.29 11.34
C ALA A 169 -26.33 -17.71 11.93
N ARG A 170 -25.72 -18.00 13.10
CA ARG A 170 -25.84 -19.29 13.81
C ARG A 170 -26.93 -19.33 14.89
N LYS A 171 -27.89 -18.41 14.89
CA LYS A 171 -29.16 -18.65 15.61
C LYS A 171 -30.06 -19.53 14.74
N SER A 172 -29.91 -20.83 14.89
CA SER A 172 -30.89 -21.82 14.41
C SER A 172 -32.32 -21.41 14.82
N PRO A 173 -33.34 -21.66 13.98
CA PRO A 173 -34.73 -21.45 14.38
C PRO A 173 -35.01 -22.33 15.60
N ALA A 174 -35.70 -21.75 16.59
CA ALA A 174 -36.10 -22.42 17.81
C ALA A 174 -36.80 -23.75 17.49
N GLY A 175 -36.13 -24.87 17.83
CA GLY A 175 -36.78 -26.16 17.92
C GLY A 175 -37.80 -26.16 19.08
N PRO A 176 -38.84 -27.00 19.03
CA PRO A 176 -39.87 -27.00 20.06
C PRO A 176 -39.27 -27.42 21.40
N THR A 177 -39.52 -26.61 22.42
CA THR A 177 -39.12 -26.86 23.81
C THR A 177 -39.75 -28.15 24.32
N VAL A 178 -38.95 -29.19 24.50
CA VAL A 178 -39.33 -30.36 25.32
C VAL A 178 -39.25 -29.91 26.78
N LYS A 179 -40.40 -29.94 27.47
CA LYS A 179 -40.46 -29.69 28.91
C LYS A 179 -39.78 -30.86 29.62
N GLU A 180 -38.71 -30.55 30.34
CA GLU A 180 -38.04 -31.49 31.23
C GLU A 180 -39.00 -31.84 32.37
N GLU A 181 -39.50 -33.07 32.36
CA GLU A 181 -40.45 -33.57 33.35
C GLU A 181 -39.69 -33.83 34.65
N VAL A 182 -39.94 -32.98 35.65
CA VAL A 182 -39.34 -33.11 36.99
C VAL A 182 -39.94 -34.35 37.66
N VAL A 183 -39.15 -35.42 37.73
CA VAL A 183 -39.54 -36.63 38.44
C VAL A 183 -39.67 -36.30 39.94
N PRO A 184 -40.83 -36.56 40.60
CA PRO A 184 -41.01 -36.24 42.00
C PRO A 184 -40.11 -37.09 42.90
N LYS A 185 -39.46 -36.44 43.87
CA LYS A 185 -38.45 -36.99 44.81
C LYS A 185 -38.92 -38.16 45.69
N GLN A 186 -40.15 -38.62 45.58
CA GLN A 186 -40.72 -39.70 46.40
C GLN A 186 -40.38 -41.12 45.87
N LEU A 187 -39.73 -41.25 44.71
CA LEU A 187 -39.30 -42.55 44.18
C LEU A 187 -37.85 -42.95 44.56
N LEU A 188 -37.11 -42.08 45.27
CA LEU A 188 -35.71 -42.33 45.66
C LEU A 188 -35.54 -42.92 47.07
N GLU A 189 -36.62 -43.11 47.84
CA GLU A 189 -36.55 -43.55 49.25
C GLU A 189 -37.18 -44.93 49.53
N ILE A 190 -37.49 -45.74 48.51
CA ILE A 190 -38.10 -47.07 48.72
C ILE A 190 -37.05 -48.19 48.90
N GLY A 191 -35.75 -47.86 48.84
CA GLY A 191 -34.66 -48.85 48.89
C GLY A 191 -33.75 -48.79 50.12
N LYS A 192 -34.05 -47.97 51.13
CA LYS A 192 -33.20 -47.80 52.32
C LYS A 192 -33.92 -48.14 53.63
N THR A 193 -34.70 -49.20 53.65
CA THR A 193 -35.05 -49.90 54.89
C THR A 193 -35.23 -51.39 54.62
N SER A 194 -34.13 -52.15 54.71
CA SER A 194 -34.05 -53.52 55.23
C SER A 194 -32.62 -54.03 55.10
#